data_AF-A0A820LPU9-F1
#
_entry.id   AF-A0A820LPU9-F1
#
_cell.length_a   1.000
_cell.length_b   1.000
_cell.length_c   1.000
_cell.angle_alpha   90.00
_cell.angle_beta   90.00
_cell.angle_gamma   90.00
#
_symmetry.space_group_name_H-M   'P 1'
#
loop_
_entity.id
_entity.type
_entity.pdbx_description
1 polymer ?
#
loop_
_entity_poly.entity_id
_entity_poly.type
_entity_poly.pdbx_seq_one_letter_code
_entity_poly.pdbx_strand_id
1 'polypeptide(L)' 'MFFPKPSGLHQRSTTCAFILKSEAPSLIVSDSHPHSIAVADFNNDNLPDIVVPNSGTNSLGIFLRLDNTTLNAC' A
#
# COMPACT_ATOMS: atom_id res chain seq x y z
N MET A 1 6.05 53.01 -2.97
CA MET A 1 4.90 52.37 -3.65
C MET A 1 5.16 50.86 -3.63
N PHE A 2 4.26 50.13 -2.95
CA PHE A 2 3.99 48.69 -2.98
C PHE A 2 5.11 47.68 -3.34
N PHE A 3 5.43 46.79 -2.40
CA PHE A 3 6.13 45.53 -2.65
C PHE A 3 5.15 44.51 -3.27
N PRO A 4 5.42 43.93 -4.46
CA PRO A 4 4.72 42.74 -4.89
C PRO A 4 5.31 41.51 -4.20
N LYS A 5 4.46 40.84 -3.41
CA LYS A 5 4.68 39.54 -2.77
C LYS A 5 4.77 38.44 -3.84
N PRO A 6 5.83 37.62 -3.91
CA PRO A 6 5.76 36.35 -4.63
C PRO A 6 4.97 35.35 -3.77
N SER A 7 3.74 35.12 -4.17
CA SER A 7 2.92 33.97 -3.79
C SER A 7 3.52 32.71 -4.43
N GLY A 8 4.31 31.98 -3.66
CA GLY A 8 4.79 30.65 -4.02
C GLY A 8 4.67 29.74 -2.81
N LEU A 9 3.58 28.99 -2.78
CA LEU A 9 3.16 28.13 -1.69
C LEU A 9 4.27 27.09 -1.42
N HIS A 10 5.06 27.34 -0.37
CA HIS A 10 5.92 26.34 0.23
C HIS A 10 5.02 25.35 0.95
N GLN A 11 4.33 24.48 0.22
CA GLN A 11 3.73 23.29 0.82
C GLN A 11 4.89 22.33 1.11
N ARG A 12 5.65 22.61 2.18
CA ARG A 12 6.20 21.53 2.97
C ARG A 12 5.00 20.86 3.60
N SER A 13 4.37 19.96 2.84
CA SER A 13 3.36 19.05 3.36
C SER A 13 4.07 18.14 4.36
N THR A 14 4.23 18.66 5.57
CA THR A 14 4.87 17.96 6.69
C THR A 14 3.83 17.18 7.48
N THR A 15 2.65 16.99 6.90
CA THR A 15 1.51 16.35 7.57
C THR A 15 0.86 15.31 6.64
N CYS A 16 1.62 14.29 6.27
CA CYS A 16 1.03 12.99 5.98
C CYS A 16 0.95 12.21 7.30
N ALA A 17 0.06 12.62 8.21
CA ALA A 17 -0.24 11.79 9.36
C ALA A 17 -1.11 10.61 8.87
N PHE A 18 -0.49 9.45 8.65
CA PHE A 18 -1.20 8.21 8.36
C PHE A 18 -1.87 7.74 9.65
N ILE A 19 -3.18 7.98 9.76
CA ILE A 19 -4.00 7.46 10.86
C ILE A 19 -4.11 5.94 10.67
N LEU A 20 -3.31 5.16 11.39
CA LEU A 20 -3.63 3.75 11.63
C LEU A 20 -4.77 3.72 12.65
N LYS A 21 -6.01 3.66 12.16
CA LYS A 21 -7.16 3.33 13.00
C LYS A 21 -7.00 1.88 13.46
N SER A 22 -6.45 1.69 14.66
CA SER A 22 -6.34 0.37 15.29
C SER A 22 -7.70 -0.07 15.85
N GLU A 23 -8.60 -0.49 14.96
CA GLU A 23 -9.60 -1.50 15.30
C GLU A 23 -9.00 -2.83 14.84
N ALA A 24 -8.30 -3.53 15.73
CA ALA A 24 -7.88 -4.90 15.43
C ALA A 24 -9.13 -5.78 15.53
N PRO A 25 -9.68 -6.33 14.43
CA PRO A 25 -10.62 -7.43 14.57
C PRO A 25 -9.89 -8.57 15.27
N SER A 26 -10.50 -9.13 16.32
CA SER A 26 -10.07 -10.42 16.86
C SER A 26 -10.16 -11.44 15.74
N LEU A 27 -9.01 -11.94 15.31
CA LEU A 27 -8.92 -12.86 14.18
C LEU A 27 -9.46 -14.21 14.63
N ILE A 28 -10.73 -14.49 14.31
CA ILE A 28 -11.10 -15.86 13.99
C ILE A 28 -10.47 -16.13 12.63
N VAL A 29 -9.32 -16.81 12.65
CA VAL A 29 -8.77 -17.46 11.45
C VAL A 29 -9.79 -18.54 11.10
N SER A 30 -10.77 -18.22 10.27
CA SER A 30 -11.59 -19.25 9.66
C SER A 30 -10.70 -20.01 8.68
N ASP A 31 -10.07 -21.08 9.19
CA ASP A 31 -9.44 -22.15 8.43
C ASP A 31 -8.32 -21.72 7.46
N SER A 32 -7.62 -20.60 7.67
CA SER A 32 -6.49 -20.25 6.79
C SER A 32 -5.29 -21.16 7.00
N HIS A 33 -4.84 -21.79 5.92
CA HIS A 33 -3.69 -22.67 5.86
C HIS A 33 -2.79 -22.29 4.67
N PRO A 34 -2.07 -21.15 4.74
CA PRO A 34 -1.07 -20.82 3.74
C PRO A 34 0.13 -21.76 3.88
N HIS A 35 0.52 -22.42 2.79
CA HIS A 35 1.60 -23.42 2.79
C HIS A 35 2.80 -23.05 1.91
N SER A 36 2.64 -22.03 1.05
CA SER A 36 3.69 -21.58 0.14
C SER A 36 3.54 -20.10 -0.19
N ILE A 37 4.58 -19.55 -0.82
CA ILE A 37 4.60 -18.20 -1.38
C ILE A 37 5.21 -18.27 -2.78
N ALA A 38 4.71 -17.44 -3.70
CA ALA A 38 5.30 -17.22 -5.01
C ALA A 38 5.58 -15.73 -5.21
N VAL A 39 6.71 -15.42 -5.84
CA VAL A 39 7.13 -14.05 -6.16
C VAL A 39 7.39 -13.97 -7.65
N ALA A 40 6.63 -13.11 -8.34
CA ALA A 40 6.75 -12.83 -9.76
C ALA A 40 6.02 -11.51 -10.07
N ASP A 41 6.25 -10.94 -11.25
CA ASP A 41 5.40 -9.88 -11.77
C ASP A 41 4.11 -10.51 -12.34
N PHE A 42 2.98 -10.33 -11.65
CA PHE A 42 1.70 -10.94 -12.01
C PHE A 42 0.77 -9.98 -12.77
N ASN A 43 1.09 -8.68 -12.83
CA ASN A 43 0.29 -7.64 -13.48
C ASN A 43 1.01 -6.90 -14.63
N ASN A 44 2.24 -7.29 -14.96
CA ASN A 44 3.13 -6.75 -15.99
C ASN A 44 3.58 -5.29 -15.77
N ASP A 45 3.74 -4.84 -14.53
CA ASP A 45 4.25 -3.49 -14.22
C ASP A 45 5.77 -3.42 -13.99
N ASN A 46 6.48 -4.55 -14.17
CA ASN A 46 7.90 -4.75 -13.87
C ASN A 46 8.23 -4.66 -12.37
N LEU A 47 7.23 -4.81 -11.52
CA LEU A 47 7.38 -4.90 -10.09
C LEU A 47 7.09 -6.35 -9.62
N PRO A 48 7.88 -6.95 -8.73
CA PRO A 48 7.58 -8.24 -8.16
C PRO A 48 6.40 -8.11 -7.18
N ASP A 49 5.40 -8.91 -7.44
CA ASP A 49 4.22 -9.11 -6.63
C ASP A 49 4.38 -10.36 -5.75
N ILE A 50 3.47 -10.54 -4.79
CA ILE A 50 3.43 -11.71 -3.91
C ILE A 50 2.08 -12.42 -4.08
N VAL A 51 2.13 -13.73 -4.29
CA VAL A 51 0.95 -14.60 -4.25
C VAL A 51 1.05 -15.58 -3.10
N VAL A 52 -0.03 -15.68 -2.33
CA VAL A 52 -0.16 -16.56 -1.16
C VAL A 52 -1.36 -17.49 -1.38
N PRO A 53 -1.13 -18.76 -1.74
CA PRO A 53 -2.20 -19.76 -1.74
C PRO A 53 -2.58 -20.15 -0.33
N ASN A 54 -3.88 -20.23 -0.07
CA ASN A 54 -4.46 -20.63 1.20
C ASN A 54 -5.32 -21.88 0.99
N SER A 55 -4.79 -23.04 1.37
CA SER A 55 -5.44 -24.33 1.10
C SER A 55 -6.63 -24.60 2.02
N GLY A 56 -6.67 -24.02 3.22
CA GLY A 56 -7.77 -24.28 4.15
C GLY A 56 -9.02 -23.45 3.86
N THR A 57 -8.91 -22.35 3.10
CA THR A 57 -10.06 -21.60 2.59
C THR A 57 -10.23 -21.72 1.07
N ASN A 58 -9.44 -22.56 0.40
CA ASN A 58 -9.40 -22.71 -1.06
C ASN A 58 -9.31 -21.36 -1.81
N SER A 59 -8.54 -20.40 -1.28
CA SER A 59 -8.43 -19.05 -1.85
C SER A 59 -6.98 -18.66 -2.13
N LEU A 60 -6.80 -17.63 -2.94
CA LEU A 60 -5.50 -17.05 -3.28
C LEU A 60 -5.50 -15.57 -2.86
N GLY A 61 -4.48 -15.16 -2.11
CA GLY A 61 -4.17 -13.75 -1.87
C GLY A 61 -3.15 -13.27 -2.89
N ILE A 62 -3.40 -12.12 -3.53
CA ILE A 62 -2.47 -11.46 -4.45
C ILE A 62 -2.17 -10.07 -3.88
N PHE A 63 -0.89 -9.78 -3.64
CA PHE A 63 -0.41 -8.50 -3.14
C PHE A 63 0.42 -7.85 -4.23
N LEU A 64 -0.13 -6.79 -4.83
CA LEU A 64 0.54 -6.04 -5.89
C LEU A 64 1.53 -5.03 -5.27
N ARG A 65 2.74 -4.96 -5.83
CA ARG A 65 3.66 -3.88 -5.44
C ARG A 65 3.22 -2.59 -6.12
N LEU A 66 3.05 -1.52 -5.34
CA LEU A 66 2.76 -0.20 -5.88
C LEU A 66 4.06 0.58 -6.11
N ASP A 67 4.07 1.42 -7.15
CA ASP A 67 5.13 2.36 -7.41
C ASP A 67 5.07 3.52 -6.40
N ASN A 68 6.16 3.74 -5.67
CA ASN A 68 6.26 4.86 -4.71
C ASN A 68 6.32 6.24 -5.40
N THR A 69 6.15 6.30 -6.73
CA THR A 69 6.07 7.54 -7.52
C THR A 69 4.70 8.23 -7.43
N THR A 70 3.71 7.58 -6.81
CA THR A 70 2.39 8.15 -6.54
C THR A 70 2.24 8.71 -5.12
N LEU A 71 3.20 8.46 -4.21
CA LEU A 71 3.17 8.95 -2.82
C LEU A 71 3.90 10.29 -2.62
N ASN A 72 4.45 10.85 -3.69
CA ASN A 72 5.18 12.11 -3.75
C ASN A 72 4.50 13.16 -4.66
N ALA A 73 3.24 12.93 -5.03
CA ALA A 73 2.36 13.98 -5.53
C ALA A 73 1.64 14.65 -4.36
N CYS A 74 2.38 15.42 -3.55
CA CYS A 74 1.81 16.32 -2.55
C CYS A 74 2.60 17.63 -2.46
#